data_AF-A0A963MJM7-F1
#
_entry.id   AF-A0A963MJM7-F1
#
_cell.length_a   1.000
_cell.length_b   1.000
_cell.length_c   1.000
_cell.angle_alpha   90.00
_cell.angle_beta   90.00
_cell.angle_gamma   90.00
#
_symmetry.space_group_name_H-M   'P 1'
#
loop_
_entity.id
_entity.type
_entity.pdbx_description
1 polymer ?
#
loop_
_entity_poly.entity_id
_entity_poly.type
_entity_poly.pdbx_seq_one_letter_code
_entity_poly.pdbx_strand_id
1 'polypeptide(L)'
;MRRRVWLGLAASHAAVGAVGFAGGIYVLPILTAPPPPAAAELAALQQSATFRGVFRRDLPGSDRLHWGEGDVAVGPSSVAHTGRLAPGPDYQLYLSPGFVDTEAAFNALKPRMRHVGPVKGFEGFV
;
A
#
# COMPACT_ATOMS: atom_id res chain seq x y z
N MET A 1 -3.26 -26.45 41.29
CA MET A 1 -2.06 -26.11 40.47
C MET A 1 -2.25 -26.39 38.97
N ARG A 2 -2.66 -27.60 38.53
CA ARG A 2 -2.81 -27.94 37.09
C ARG A 2 -3.62 -26.95 36.25
N ARG A 3 -4.78 -26.47 36.71
CA ARG A 3 -5.63 -25.52 35.96
C ARG A 3 -4.93 -24.19 35.62
N ARG A 4 -4.09 -23.67 36.54
CA ARG A 4 -3.33 -22.42 36.30
C ARG A 4 -2.24 -22.62 35.25
N VAL A 5 -1.60 -23.79 35.24
CA VAL A 5 -0.59 -24.15 34.23
C VAL A 5 -1.24 -24.26 32.85
N TRP A 6 -2.38 -24.95 32.73
CA TRP A 6 -3.12 -25.06 31.46
C TRP A 6 -3.57 -23.70 30.92
N LEU A 7 -4.06 -22.80 31.79
CA LEU A 7 -4.42 -21.44 31.39
C LEU A 7 -3.20 -20.64 30.91
N GLY A 8 -2.05 -20.77 31.59
CA GLY A 8 -0.80 -20.13 31.18
C GLY A 8 -0.33 -20.63 29.81
N LEU A 9 -0.37 -21.94 29.58
CA LEU A 9 0.00 -22.53 28.30
C LEU A 9 -0.96 -22.12 27.17
N ALA A 10 -2.26 -22.11 27.43
CA ALA A 10 -3.24 -21.65 26.44
C ALA A 10 -3.00 -20.19 26.07
N ALA A 11 -2.75 -19.32 27.05
CA ALA A 11 -2.45 -17.92 26.82
C ALA A 11 -1.15 -17.72 26.02
N SER A 12 -0.09 -18.47 26.35
CA SER A 12 1.19 -18.34 25.62
C SER A 12 1.06 -18.78 24.16
N HIS A 13 0.38 -19.89 23.88
CA HIS A 13 0.18 -20.37 22.51
C HIS A 13 -0.76 -19.47 21.72
N ALA A 14 -1.82 -18.94 22.36
CA ALA A 14 -2.69 -17.95 21.73
C ALA A 14 -1.91 -16.68 21.36
N ALA A 15 -1.01 -16.20 22.24
CA ALA A 15 -0.16 -15.06 21.96
C ALA A 15 0.79 -15.33 20.77
N VAL A 16 1.45 -16.49 20.73
CA VAL A 16 2.31 -16.88 19.60
C VAL A 16 1.50 -16.97 18.31
N GLY A 17 0.31 -17.58 18.35
CA GLY A 17 -0.59 -17.66 17.20
C GLY A 17 -1.03 -16.29 16.68
N ALA A 18 -1.39 -15.38 17.58
CA ALA A 18 -1.77 -14.01 17.23
C ALA A 18 -0.61 -13.22 16.60
N VAL A 19 0.59 -13.33 17.17
CA VAL A 19 1.80 -12.68 16.62
C VAL A 19 2.16 -13.27 15.25
N GLY A 20 2.11 -14.59 15.09
CA GLY A 20 2.37 -15.26 13.81
C GLY A 20 1.36 -14.87 12.73
N PHE A 21 0.07 -14.80 13.09
CA PHE A 21 -0.99 -14.37 12.18
C PHE A 21 -0.83 -12.90 11.76
N ALA A 22 -0.62 -11.99 12.73
CA ALA A 22 -0.39 -10.58 12.44
C ALA A 22 0.86 -10.39 11.57
N GLY A 23 1.96 -11.08 11.89
CA GLY A 23 3.18 -11.08 11.06
C GLY A 23 2.91 -11.59 9.64
N GLY A 24 2.14 -12.66 9.50
CA GLY A 24 1.76 -13.22 8.21
C GLY A 24 1.02 -12.23 7.31
N ILE A 25 0.11 -11.41 7.87
CA ILE A 25 -0.63 -10.38 7.12
C ILE A 25 0.31 -9.36 6.46
N TYR A 26 1.40 -8.98 7.13
CA TYR A 26 2.34 -7.98 6.61
C TYR A 26 3.50 -8.58 5.79
N VAL A 27 3.87 -9.83 6.05
CA VAL A 27 4.95 -10.51 5.32
C VAL A 27 4.44 -11.08 3.99
N LEU A 28 3.21 -11.62 3.95
CA LEU A 28 2.68 -12.27 2.75
C LEU A 28 2.66 -11.34 1.52
N PRO A 29 2.20 -10.08 1.59
CA PRO A 29 2.22 -9.18 0.45
C PRO A 29 3.61 -9.01 -0.17
N ILE A 30 4.66 -8.99 0.66
CA ILE A 30 6.06 -8.89 0.20
C ILE A 30 6.47 -10.16 -0.55
N LEU A 31 6.15 -11.33 0.00
CA LEU A 31 6.51 -12.63 -0.60
C LEU A 31 5.75 -12.92 -1.89
N THR A 32 4.54 -12.39 -2.03
CA THR A 32 3.66 -12.63 -3.20
C THR A 32 3.64 -11.48 -4.20
N ALA A 33 4.38 -10.39 -3.95
CA ALA A 33 4.44 -9.27 -4.86
C ALA A 33 5.00 -9.72 -6.22
N PRO A 34 4.38 -9.30 -7.34
CA PRO A 34 4.96 -9.53 -8.66
C PRO A 34 6.29 -8.78 -8.78
N PRO A 35 7.17 -9.19 -9.71
CA PRO A 35 8.34 -8.40 -10.04
C PRO A 35 7.91 -6.99 -10.53
N PRO A 36 8.74 -5.97 -10.31
CA PRO A 36 8.45 -4.62 -10.79
C PRO A 36 8.26 -4.57 -12.31
N PRO A 37 7.43 -3.65 -12.84
CA PRO A 37 7.33 -3.41 -14.28
C PRO A 37 8.69 -3.02 -14.88
N ALA A 38 8.85 -3.24 -16.19
CA ALA A 38 10.10 -2.90 -16.85
C ALA A 38 10.35 -1.38 -16.80
N ALA A 39 11.58 -0.96 -16.48
CA ALA A 39 11.91 0.47 -16.39
C ALA A 39 11.62 1.25 -17.69
N ALA A 40 11.81 0.61 -18.85
CA ALA A 40 11.49 1.20 -20.15
C ALA A 40 9.98 1.41 -20.38
N GLU A 41 9.15 0.49 -19.86
CA GLU A 41 7.70 0.61 -19.90
C GLU A 41 7.22 1.77 -19.03
N LEU A 42 7.69 1.85 -17.78
CA LEU A 42 7.39 2.97 -16.88
C LEU A 42 7.83 4.30 -17.48
N ALA A 43 9.04 4.37 -18.07
CA ALA A 43 9.53 5.58 -18.72
C ALA A 43 8.66 6.01 -19.91
N ALA A 44 8.18 5.08 -20.74
CA ALA A 44 7.29 5.37 -21.85
C ALA A 44 5.93 5.93 -21.38
N LEU A 45 5.38 5.37 -20.28
CA LEU A 45 4.14 5.85 -19.68
C LEU A 45 4.31 7.24 -19.04
N GLN A 46 5.46 7.53 -18.43
CA GLN A 46 5.78 8.86 -17.92
C GLN A 46 5.83 9.93 -19.03
N GLN A 47 6.31 9.57 -20.21
CA GLN A 47 6.38 10.48 -21.37
C GLN A 47 5.01 10.74 -22.00
N SER A 48 4.12 9.76 -21.98
CA SER A 48 2.77 9.83 -22.58
C SER A 48 1.66 10.24 -21.59
N ALA A 49 2.03 10.54 -20.35
CA ALA A 49 1.11 10.92 -19.28
C ALA A 49 0.30 12.18 -19.63
N THR A 50 -1.01 12.15 -19.40
CA THR A 50 -1.87 13.33 -19.49
C THR A 50 -1.78 14.18 -18.24
N PHE A 51 -1.70 13.53 -17.07
CA PHE A 51 -1.46 14.20 -15.79
C PHE A 51 -0.26 13.58 -15.11
N ARG A 52 0.45 14.41 -14.34
CA ARG A 52 1.58 14.00 -13.52
C ARG A 52 1.33 14.38 -12.08
N GLY A 53 1.78 13.52 -11.17
CA GLY A 53 1.76 13.74 -9.74
C GLY A 53 3.02 13.17 -9.10
N VAL A 54 3.20 13.44 -7.81
CA VAL A 54 4.32 12.92 -7.03
C VAL A 54 3.77 12.42 -5.71
N PHE A 55 4.05 11.17 -5.38
CA PHE A 55 3.88 10.67 -4.02
C PHE A 55 5.02 11.21 -3.16
N ARG A 56 4.64 11.75 -2.00
CA ARG A 56 5.54 12.35 -1.03
C ARG A 56 5.43 11.62 0.29
N ARG A 57 6.59 11.25 0.83
CA ARG A 57 6.69 10.54 2.10
C ARG A 57 6.54 11.46 3.32
N ASP A 58 6.78 12.76 3.14
CA ASP A 58 6.75 13.78 4.17
C ASP A 58 5.37 14.46 4.28
N LEU A 59 4.30 13.67 4.30
CA LEU A 59 2.92 14.16 4.47
C LEU A 59 2.37 13.83 5.87
N PRO A 60 1.43 14.62 6.41
CA PRO A 60 0.88 14.41 7.76
C PRO A 60 0.32 13.01 8.03
N GLY A 61 -0.25 12.35 7.03
CA GLY A 61 -0.80 10.99 7.11
C GLY A 61 0.20 9.89 6.78
N SER A 62 1.47 10.22 6.53
CA SER A 62 2.52 9.22 6.32
C SER A 62 3.08 8.72 7.64
N ASP A 63 3.25 7.41 7.77
CA ASP A 63 3.86 6.77 8.92
C ASP A 63 4.89 5.71 8.50
N ARG A 64 5.34 4.85 9.43
CA ARG A 64 6.35 3.82 9.14
C ARG A 64 5.85 2.70 8.23
N LEU A 65 4.55 2.45 8.23
CA LEU A 65 3.85 1.36 7.51
C LEU A 65 3.03 1.88 6.32
N HIS A 66 2.70 3.17 6.29
CA HIS A 66 1.92 3.80 5.23
C HIS A 66 2.69 5.00 4.67
N TRP A 67 3.42 4.77 3.59
CA TRP A 67 4.13 5.83 2.88
C TRP A 67 4.32 5.46 1.41
N GLY A 68 4.51 6.48 0.58
CA GLY A 68 4.88 6.33 -0.82
C GLY A 68 5.74 7.49 -1.28
N GLU A 69 6.62 7.22 -2.23
CA GLU A 69 7.49 8.22 -2.85
C GLU A 69 7.64 7.94 -4.34
N GLY A 70 7.78 9.00 -5.15
CA GLY A 70 8.09 8.91 -6.57
C GLY A 70 7.01 9.44 -7.49
N ASP A 71 7.29 9.38 -8.79
CA ASP A 71 6.47 10.01 -9.83
C ASP A 71 5.27 9.15 -10.21
N VAL A 72 4.13 9.79 -10.40
CA VAL A 72 2.88 9.17 -10.86
C VAL A 72 2.50 9.78 -12.21
N ALA A 73 2.33 8.92 -13.21
CA ALA A 73 1.80 9.26 -14.52
C ALA A 73 0.38 8.73 -14.65
N VAL A 74 -0.55 9.60 -15.04
CA VAL A 74 -1.94 9.24 -15.32
C VAL A 74 -2.21 9.48 -16.79
N GLY A 75 -2.44 8.40 -17.54
CA GLY A 75 -2.83 8.42 -18.93
C GLY A 75 -4.30 8.03 -19.13
N PRO A 76 -4.78 8.00 -20.40
CA PRO A 76 -6.15 7.62 -20.72
C PRO A 76 -6.50 6.16 -20.37
N SER A 77 -5.50 5.26 -20.40
CA SER A 77 -5.68 3.81 -20.24
C SER A 77 -4.85 3.18 -19.11
N SER A 78 -3.95 3.93 -18.47
CA SER A 78 -3.08 3.40 -17.41
C SER A 78 -2.68 4.46 -16.39
N VAL A 79 -2.32 4.00 -15.19
CA VAL A 79 -1.67 4.82 -14.16
C VAL A 79 -0.38 4.15 -13.76
N ALA A 80 0.75 4.79 -14.05
CA ALA A 80 2.06 4.26 -13.74
C ALA A 80 2.70 5.00 -12.56
N HIS A 81 3.40 4.28 -11.71
CA HIS A 81 4.21 4.82 -10.63
C HIS A 81 5.65 4.36 -10.76
N THR A 82 6.57 5.33 -10.68
CA THR A 82 8.01 5.10 -10.64
C THR A 82 8.51 5.53 -9.27
N GLY A 83 8.78 4.58 -8.38
CA GLY A 83 9.25 4.88 -7.04
C GLY A 83 9.06 3.72 -6.08
N ARG A 84 8.80 4.04 -4.81
CA ARG A 84 8.63 3.03 -3.75
C ARG A 84 7.39 3.30 -2.91
N LEU A 85 6.76 2.22 -2.47
CA LEU A 85 5.66 2.21 -1.51
C LEU A 85 6.07 1.37 -0.30
N ALA A 86 5.50 1.69 0.87
CA ALA A 86 5.53 0.77 1.99
C ALA A 86 4.83 -0.54 1.58
N PRO A 87 5.39 -1.72 1.91
CA PRO A 87 4.66 -2.95 1.70
C PRO A 87 3.49 -3.07 2.66
N GLY A 88 2.33 -3.42 2.14
CA GLY A 88 1.13 -3.58 2.94
C GLY A 88 0.10 -4.48 2.29
N PRO A 89 -0.83 -5.04 3.08
CA PRO A 89 -1.94 -5.80 2.55
C PRO A 89 -2.94 -4.88 1.83
N ASP A 90 -3.53 -5.40 0.75
CA ASP A 90 -4.72 -4.84 0.10
C ASP A 90 -4.62 -3.35 -0.28
N TYR A 91 -3.52 -2.94 -0.91
CA TYR A 91 -3.40 -1.59 -1.44
C TYR A 91 -4.35 -1.37 -2.63
N GLN A 92 -5.01 -0.20 -2.63
CA GLN A 92 -6.00 0.19 -3.62
C GLN A 92 -5.71 1.60 -4.13
N LEU A 93 -5.77 1.77 -5.45
CA LEU A 93 -5.56 3.05 -6.11
C LEU A 93 -6.89 3.79 -6.32
N TYR A 94 -6.92 5.05 -5.92
CA TYR A 94 -8.05 5.95 -6.10
C TYR A 94 -7.59 7.24 -6.78
N LEU A 95 -8.40 7.76 -7.71
CA LEU A 95 -8.26 9.11 -8.24
C LEU A 95 -9.15 10.05 -7.41
N SER A 96 -8.52 10.96 -6.69
CA SER A 96 -9.19 11.92 -5.83
C SER A 96 -9.47 13.24 -6.57
N PRO A 97 -10.66 13.85 -6.39
CA PRO A 97 -10.95 15.18 -6.95
C PRO A 97 -10.26 16.33 -6.21
N GLY A 98 -9.55 16.04 -5.12
CA GLY A 98 -8.81 17.02 -4.32
C GLY A 98 -7.56 16.40 -3.68
N PHE A 99 -6.67 17.24 -3.18
CA PHE A 99 -5.45 16.78 -2.51
C PHE A 99 -5.79 16.08 -1.18
N VAL A 100 -5.10 14.99 -0.90
CA VAL A 100 -5.30 14.14 0.29
C VAL A 100 -3.94 13.88 0.92
N ASP A 101 -3.79 14.27 2.17
CA ASP A 101 -2.54 14.17 2.92
C ASP A 101 -2.73 13.62 4.33
N THR A 102 -3.96 13.27 4.72
CA THR A 102 -4.34 12.65 5.99
C THR A 102 -5.38 11.55 5.78
N GLU A 103 -5.44 10.60 6.70
CA GLU A 103 -6.46 9.55 6.70
C GLU A 103 -7.89 10.12 6.78
N ALA A 104 -8.09 11.15 7.61
CA ALA A 104 -9.40 11.81 7.74
C ALA A 104 -9.86 12.45 6.42
N ALA A 105 -8.96 13.15 5.72
CA ALA A 105 -9.24 13.72 4.40
C ALA A 105 -9.53 12.63 3.35
N PHE A 106 -8.77 11.52 3.38
CA PHE A 106 -9.02 10.36 2.52
C PHE A 106 -10.44 9.82 2.74
N ASN A 107 -10.80 9.53 3.99
CA ASN A 107 -12.10 8.96 4.33
C ASN A 107 -13.27 9.90 3.97
N ALA A 108 -13.11 11.20 4.17
CA ALA A 108 -14.11 12.19 3.80
C ALA A 108 -14.33 12.29 2.28
N LEU A 109 -13.25 12.18 1.49
CA LEU A 109 -13.32 12.26 0.02
C LEU A 109 -13.60 10.91 -0.65
N LYS A 110 -13.34 9.77 0.01
CA LYS A 110 -13.44 8.42 -0.55
C LYS A 110 -14.74 8.16 -1.33
N PRO A 111 -15.95 8.56 -0.87
CA PRO A 111 -17.19 8.34 -1.63
C PRO A 111 -17.25 9.09 -2.98
N ARG A 112 -16.40 10.10 -3.19
CA ARG A 112 -16.32 10.91 -4.40
C ARG A 112 -15.12 10.55 -5.28
N MET A 113 -14.24 9.67 -4.81
CA MET A 113 -13.07 9.24 -5.56
C MET A 113 -13.45 8.18 -6.58
N ARG A 114 -12.71 8.13 -7.69
CA ARG A 114 -12.80 7.00 -8.62
C ARG A 114 -11.85 5.90 -8.16
N HIS A 115 -12.39 4.75 -7.79
CA HIS A 115 -11.59 3.55 -7.58
C HIS A 115 -11.07 3.03 -8.92
N VAL A 116 -9.76 2.80 -8.99
CA VAL A 116 -9.08 2.29 -10.20
C VAL A 116 -8.88 0.78 -10.08
N GLY A 117 -8.31 0.32 -8.96
CA GLY A 117 -8.04 -1.10 -8.74
C GLY A 117 -6.93 -1.35 -7.71
N PRO A 118 -6.55 -2.63 -7.53
CA PRO A 118 -5.52 -3.01 -6.57
C PRO A 118 -4.11 -2.65 -7.04
N VAL A 119 -3.24 -2.28 -6.10
CA VAL A 119 -1.79 -2.11 -6.31
C VAL A 119 -1.08 -3.29 -5.66
N LYS A 120 -0.32 -4.04 -6.46
CA LYS A 120 0.35 -5.27 -6.00
C LYS A 120 1.87 -5.14 -5.90
N GLY A 121 2.46 -4.15 -6.57
CA GLY A 121 3.89 -3.89 -6.58
C GLY A 121 4.25 -2.71 -5.66
N PHE A 122 5.41 -2.81 -5.01
CA PHE A 122 5.90 -1.79 -4.06
C PHE A 122 7.16 -1.05 -4.56
N GLU A 123 7.73 -1.46 -5.69
CA GLU A 123 8.86 -0.80 -6.36
C GLU A 123 8.44 -0.30 -7.75
N GLY A 124 7.30 0.39 -7.78
CA GLY A 124 6.61 0.81 -8.99
C GLY A 124 5.48 -0.13 -9.39
N PHE A 125 4.51 0.41 -10.12
CA PHE A 125 3.34 -0.31 -10.64
C PHE A 125 2.82 0.34 -11.93
N VAL A 126 1.96 -0.39 -12.64
CA VAL A 126 1.17 0.07 -13.79
C VAL A 126 -0.22 -0.54 -13.75
#